data_AF-A0A3P5X661-F1
#
_entry.id   AF-A0A3P5X661-F1
#
_cell.length_a   1.000
_cell.length_b   1.000
_cell.length_c   1.000
_cell.angle_alpha   90.00
_cell.angle_beta   90.00
_cell.angle_gamma   90.00
#
_symmetry.space_group_name_H-M   'P 1'
#
loop_
_entity.id
_entity.type
_entity.pdbx_description
1 polymer ?
#
loop_
_entity_poly.entity_id
_entity_poly.type
_entity_poly.pdbx_seq_one_letter_code
_entity_poly.pdbx_strand_id
1 'polypeptide(L)'
;MDIVKQPDTIRTSGLGSCVGVILYDETKKVAGLLHVMLPDSSLGKSDKVAVAKFADTGVYALMELLKAEGVRPMSLKAKIAGGSQMFQFGSSDTIRIGPRNVEAVKQELKRLSIPLIAEDTGGASGRTIEFDPLTAILHVRTVNLGTKEI
;
A
#
# COMPACT_ATOMS: atom_id res chain seq x y z
N MET A 1 -1.34 -8.75 -5.90
CA MET A 1 -2.24 -8.23 -4.85
C MET A 1 -2.90 -9.46 -4.31
N ASP A 2 -2.90 -9.63 -3.00
CA ASP A 2 -3.19 -10.91 -2.38
C ASP A 2 -3.97 -10.68 -1.08
N ILE A 3 -4.72 -11.68 -0.63
CA ILE A 3 -5.51 -11.65 0.61
C ILE A 3 -4.94 -12.69 1.57
N VAL A 4 -5.01 -12.38 2.86
CA VAL A 4 -4.65 -13.26 3.96
C VAL A 4 -5.71 -13.25 5.04
N LYS A 5 -5.81 -14.35 5.79
CA LYS A 5 -6.68 -14.49 6.96
C LYS A 5 -5.85 -15.04 8.12
N GLN A 6 -6.28 -14.79 9.35
CA GLN A 6 -5.70 -15.48 10.52
C GLN A 6 -5.68 -17.01 10.28
N PRO A 7 -4.61 -17.75 10.62
CA PRO A 7 -3.42 -17.31 11.38
C PRO A 7 -2.23 -16.82 10.52
N ASP A 8 -2.41 -16.72 9.21
CA ASP A 8 -1.31 -16.40 8.31
C ASP A 8 -1.02 -14.88 8.27
N THR A 9 0.22 -14.53 7.91
CA THR A 9 0.66 -13.15 7.69
C THR A 9 0.89 -12.89 6.19
N ILE A 10 0.91 -11.62 5.80
CA ILE A 10 1.17 -11.20 4.41
C ILE A 10 2.31 -10.22 4.33
N ARG A 11 3.19 -10.38 3.33
CA ARG A 11 4.44 -9.62 3.22
C ARG A 11 4.72 -9.16 1.80
N THR A 12 5.30 -7.97 1.66
CA THR A 12 5.98 -7.54 0.43
C THR A 12 7.34 -6.94 0.75
N SER A 13 8.30 -7.12 -0.16
CA SER A 13 9.65 -6.59 -0.06
C SER A 13 9.94 -5.61 -1.20
N GLY A 14 11.04 -4.85 -1.10
CA GLY A 14 11.50 -3.99 -2.19
C GLY A 14 10.66 -2.72 -2.40
N LEU A 15 10.02 -2.21 -1.35
CA LEU A 15 9.30 -0.93 -1.40
C LEU A 15 10.30 0.23 -1.41
N GLY A 16 10.76 0.60 -2.61
CA GLY A 16 11.49 1.84 -2.88
C GLY A 16 10.51 3.00 -3.05
N SER A 17 10.39 3.54 -4.27
CA SER A 17 9.35 4.52 -4.63
C SER A 17 7.94 3.94 -4.64
N CYS A 18 7.80 2.61 -4.70
CA CYS A 18 6.52 1.93 -4.59
C CYS A 18 5.92 2.05 -3.17
N VAL A 19 4.60 1.90 -3.06
CA VAL A 19 3.88 1.93 -1.78
C VAL A 19 3.17 0.61 -1.56
N GLY A 20 3.44 -0.02 -0.42
CA GLY A 20 2.65 -1.15 0.07
C GLY A 20 1.42 -0.62 0.79
N VAL A 21 0.24 -1.07 0.37
CA VAL A 21 -1.06 -0.70 0.93
C VAL A 21 -1.69 -1.94 1.55
N ILE A 22 -1.97 -1.86 2.85
CA ILE A 22 -2.76 -2.85 3.56
C ILE A 22 -4.17 -2.31 3.72
N LEU A 23 -5.16 -3.09 3.30
CA LEU A 23 -6.57 -2.89 3.67
C LEU A 23 -6.98 -4.05 4.56
N TYR A 24 -7.62 -3.78 5.70
CA TYR A 24 -7.90 -4.84 6.68
C TYR A 24 -9.18 -4.59 7.48
N ASP A 25 -9.74 -5.68 8.01
CA ASP A 25 -10.84 -5.68 8.97
C ASP A 25 -10.42 -6.45 10.23
N GLU A 26 -10.42 -5.75 11.37
CA GLU A 26 -9.98 -6.30 12.67
C GLU A 26 -10.94 -7.33 13.25
N THR A 27 -12.24 -7.24 12.93
CA THR A 27 -13.26 -8.15 13.45
C THR A 27 -13.18 -9.49 12.75
N LYS A 28 -13.06 -9.47 11.42
CA LYS A 28 -12.93 -10.66 10.57
C LYS A 28 -11.50 -11.19 10.50
N LYS A 29 -10.51 -10.38 10.87
CA LYS A 29 -9.08 -10.72 10.79
C LYS A 29 -8.68 -11.16 9.39
N VAL A 30 -9.12 -10.37 8.42
CA VAL A 30 -8.82 -10.53 6.99
C VAL A 30 -8.12 -9.27 6.53
N ALA A 31 -7.07 -9.42 5.74
CA ALA A 31 -6.34 -8.31 5.17
C ALA A 31 -5.96 -8.57 3.72
N GLY A 32 -5.84 -7.50 2.96
CA GLY A 32 -5.36 -7.49 1.60
C GLY A 32 -4.10 -6.64 1.49
N LEU A 33 -3.17 -7.07 0.65
CA LEU A 33 -1.94 -6.33 0.33
C LEU A 33 -1.89 -5.96 -1.15
N LEU A 34 -1.67 -4.68 -1.41
CA LEU A 34 -1.43 -4.12 -2.74
C LEU A 34 -0.04 -3.49 -2.78
N HIS A 35 0.70 -3.77 -3.85
CA HIS A 35 1.99 -3.14 -4.13
C HIS A 35 1.80 -2.12 -5.27
N VAL A 36 1.61 -0.85 -4.90
CA VAL A 36 1.45 0.25 -5.85
C VAL A 36 2.80 0.64 -6.43
N MET A 37 2.95 0.54 -7.76
CA MET A 37 4.18 0.88 -8.46
C MET A 37 4.13 2.29 -9.08
N LEU A 38 2.95 2.71 -9.52
CA LEU A 38 2.73 3.96 -10.23
C LEU A 38 1.51 4.73 -9.66
N PRO A 39 1.48 6.06 -9.78
CA PRO A 39 0.48 6.86 -9.07
C PRO A 39 -0.87 6.84 -9.77
N ASP A 40 -0.90 6.76 -11.11
CA ASP A 40 -2.12 6.96 -11.89
C ASP A 40 -2.14 6.07 -13.15
N SER A 41 -3.28 5.44 -13.42
CA SER A 41 -3.48 4.52 -14.55
C SER A 41 -3.47 5.19 -15.93
N SER A 42 -3.77 6.49 -16.02
CA SER A 42 -3.67 7.28 -17.26
C SER A 42 -2.24 7.42 -17.80
N LEU A 43 -1.23 7.13 -16.96
CA LEU A 43 0.18 7.06 -17.38
C LEU A 43 0.51 5.78 -18.17
N GLY A 44 -0.37 4.77 -18.17
CA GLY A 44 -0.19 3.52 -18.90
C GLY A 44 -0.76 3.59 -20.32
N LYS A 45 0.10 3.82 -21.33
CA LYS A 45 -0.28 3.82 -22.76
C LYS A 45 -0.53 2.42 -23.37
N SER A 46 -0.99 1.43 -22.62
CA SER A 46 -1.19 0.08 -23.17
C SER A 46 -2.37 -0.65 -22.54
N ASP A 47 -3.25 -1.21 -23.37
CA ASP A 47 -4.53 -1.88 -23.02
C ASP A 47 -4.43 -3.13 -22.12
N LYS A 48 -3.26 -3.40 -21.52
CA LYS A 48 -3.01 -4.54 -20.63
C LYS A 48 -2.13 -4.20 -19.43
N VAL A 49 -2.18 -2.97 -18.93
CA VAL A 49 -1.49 -2.70 -17.65
C VAL A 49 -2.29 -3.34 -16.51
N ALA A 50 -1.64 -4.22 -15.77
CA ALA A 50 -2.24 -4.91 -14.64
C ALA A 50 -2.78 -3.91 -13.61
N VAL A 51 -4.08 -3.97 -13.33
CA VAL A 51 -4.86 -3.17 -12.37
C VAL A 51 -4.14 -2.98 -11.02
N ALA A 52 -3.36 -3.98 -10.59
CA ALA A 52 -2.60 -3.97 -9.34
C ALA A 52 -1.39 -3.02 -9.31
N LYS A 53 -1.03 -2.39 -10.43
CA LYS A 53 0.17 -1.54 -10.52
C LYS A 53 -0.09 -0.08 -10.14
N PHE A 54 -1.34 0.36 -10.19
CA PHE A 54 -1.72 1.77 -9.96
C PHE A 54 -2.47 1.97 -8.65
N ALA A 55 -2.35 3.16 -8.07
CA ALA A 55 -3.02 3.50 -6.82
C ALA A 55 -4.54 3.52 -6.97
N ASP A 56 -5.04 4.22 -7.98
CA ASP A 56 -6.47 4.40 -8.29
C ASP A 56 -7.18 3.05 -8.52
N THR A 57 -6.72 2.27 -9.49
CA THR A 57 -7.38 1.01 -9.85
C THR A 57 -7.08 -0.09 -8.84
N GLY A 58 -5.89 -0.09 -8.25
CA GLY A 58 -5.43 -1.14 -7.36
C GLY A 58 -6.11 -1.10 -6.00
N VAL A 59 -6.26 0.08 -5.38
CA VAL A 59 -6.88 0.19 -4.04
C VAL A 59 -8.37 -0.15 -4.12
N TYR A 60 -9.06 0.33 -5.15
CA TYR A 60 -10.46 -0.02 -5.39
C TYR A 60 -10.63 -1.53 -5.63
N ALA A 61 -9.80 -2.14 -6.48
CA ALA A 61 -9.85 -3.57 -6.74
C ALA A 61 -9.57 -4.40 -5.47
N LEU A 62 -8.61 -3.99 -4.63
CA LEU A 62 -8.33 -4.66 -3.37
C LEU A 62 -9.51 -4.62 -2.40
N MET A 63 -10.19 -3.47 -2.31
CA MET A 63 -11.41 -3.31 -1.52
C MET A 63 -12.52 -4.25 -2.01
N GLU A 64 -12.77 -4.33 -3.32
CA GLU A 64 -13.79 -5.25 -3.87
C GLU A 64 -13.44 -6.73 -3.65
N LEU A 65 -12.15 -7.10 -3.69
CA LEU A 65 -11.71 -8.44 -3.33
C LEU A 65 -11.99 -8.76 -1.85
N LEU A 66 -11.69 -7.84 -0.93
CA LEU A 66 -12.00 -8.03 0.49
C LEU A 66 -13.51 -8.10 0.75
N LYS A 67 -14.29 -7.33 0.00
CA LYS A 67 -15.75 -7.39 0.04
C LYS A 67 -16.29 -8.73 -0.45
N ALA A 68 -15.68 -9.34 -1.46
CA ALA A 68 -16.01 -10.70 -1.89
C ALA A 68 -15.72 -11.75 -0.80
N GLU A 69 -14.71 -11.50 0.04
CA GLU A 69 -14.44 -12.28 1.27
C GLU A 69 -15.40 -11.95 2.44
N GLY A 70 -16.42 -11.14 2.17
CA GLY A 70 -17.46 -10.73 3.10
C GLY A 70 -17.06 -9.58 4.02
N VAL A 71 -15.92 -8.93 3.83
CA VAL A 71 -15.56 -7.73 4.60
C VAL A 71 -16.51 -6.59 4.25
N ARG A 72 -16.97 -5.84 5.25
CA ARG A 72 -17.83 -4.67 4.99
C ARG A 72 -16.93 -3.49 4.63
N PRO A 73 -17.22 -2.73 3.57
CA PRO A 73 -16.40 -1.56 3.22
C PRO A 73 -16.24 -0.55 4.38
N MET A 74 -17.29 -0.37 5.18
CA MET A 74 -17.29 0.53 6.35
C MET A 74 -16.40 0.07 7.51
N SER A 75 -16.01 -1.21 7.57
CA SER A 75 -15.09 -1.72 8.61
C SER A 75 -13.63 -1.78 8.14
N LEU A 76 -13.36 -1.44 6.87
CA LEU A 76 -12.01 -1.39 6.37
C LEU A 76 -11.21 -0.26 7.02
N LYS A 77 -9.97 -0.59 7.31
CA LYS A 77 -8.93 0.33 7.75
C LYS A 77 -7.72 0.17 6.84
N ALA A 78 -6.86 1.18 6.79
CA ALA A 78 -5.65 1.14 5.99
C ALA A 78 -4.37 1.42 6.78
N LYS A 79 -3.29 0.76 6.39
CA LYS A 79 -1.91 1.12 6.76
C LYS A 79 -1.03 1.09 5.51
N ILE A 80 -0.09 2.03 5.40
CA ILE A 80 0.76 2.13 4.21
C ILE A 80 2.23 2.29 4.57
N ALA A 81 3.13 1.80 3.71
CA ALA A 81 4.56 2.07 3.84
C ALA A 81 5.27 2.09 2.49
N GLY A 82 6.44 2.74 2.42
CA GLY A 82 7.23 2.85 1.19
C GLY A 82 7.30 4.29 0.67
N GLY A 83 7.20 4.50 -0.64
CA GLY A 83 7.21 5.84 -1.22
C GLY A 83 8.55 6.58 -1.03
N SER A 84 9.64 5.85 -0.87
CA SER A 84 10.98 6.41 -0.70
C SER A 84 11.46 7.10 -1.98
N GLN A 85 12.34 8.09 -1.81
CA GLN A 85 13.03 8.75 -2.89
C GLN A 85 14.53 8.46 -2.78
N MET A 86 14.96 7.38 -3.42
CA MET A 86 16.34 6.87 -3.35
C MET A 86 17.33 7.69 -4.20
N PHE A 87 16.84 8.47 -5.18
CA PHE A 87 17.67 9.31 -6.05
C PHE A 87 17.23 10.78 -5.94
N GLN A 88 18.17 11.67 -5.60
CA GLN A 88 17.98 13.13 -5.51
C GLN A 88 18.69 13.90 -6.65
N PHE A 89 18.90 13.28 -7.82
CA PHE A 89 19.49 13.97 -8.96
C PHE A 89 18.40 14.58 -9.85
N GLY A 90 18.15 15.88 -9.69
CA GLY A 90 17.35 16.69 -10.63
C GLY A 90 16.17 17.42 -10.00
N SER A 91 16.06 18.71 -10.29
CA SER A 91 15.06 19.67 -9.78
C SER A 91 13.70 19.63 -10.52
N SER A 92 13.36 18.54 -11.21
CA SER A 92 12.09 18.43 -11.94
C SER A 92 11.07 17.54 -11.21
N ASP A 93 9.82 18.00 -11.14
CA ASP A 93 8.68 17.27 -10.54
C ASP A 93 8.43 15.88 -11.17
N THR A 94 8.99 15.63 -12.35
CA THR A 94 9.01 14.31 -13.01
C THR A 94 9.78 13.23 -12.24
N ILE A 95 10.63 13.59 -11.26
CA ILE A 95 11.52 12.65 -10.54
C ILE A 95 10.92 12.18 -9.18
N ARG A 96 9.80 12.78 -8.73
CA ARG A 96 9.19 12.50 -7.41
C ARG A 96 8.17 11.34 -7.43
N ILE A 97 8.57 10.17 -7.92
CA ILE A 97 7.65 9.02 -8.03
C ILE A 97 7.14 8.56 -6.65
N GLY A 98 8.02 8.49 -5.64
CA GLY A 98 7.66 8.06 -4.28
C GLY A 98 6.56 8.93 -3.65
N PRO A 99 6.77 10.25 -3.50
CA PRO A 99 5.75 11.16 -2.99
C PRO A 99 4.43 11.10 -3.77
N ARG A 100 4.49 11.04 -5.10
CA ARG A 100 3.29 10.95 -5.94
C ARG A 100 2.50 9.66 -5.71
N ASN A 101 3.18 8.52 -5.53
CA ASN A 101 2.52 7.26 -5.20
C ASN A 101 1.81 7.34 -3.85
N VAL A 102 2.45 7.95 -2.85
CA VAL A 102 1.86 8.12 -1.51
C VAL A 102 0.64 9.03 -1.57
N GLU A 103 0.73 10.16 -2.27
CA GLU A 103 -0.39 11.08 -2.46
C GLU A 103 -1.56 10.41 -3.17
N ALA A 104 -1.31 9.70 -4.26
CA ALA A 104 -2.35 9.00 -5.02
C ALA A 104 -3.06 7.93 -4.16
N VAL A 105 -2.30 7.15 -3.39
CA VAL A 105 -2.89 6.17 -2.45
C VAL A 105 -3.76 6.87 -1.40
N LYS A 106 -3.28 7.96 -0.79
CA LYS A 106 -4.04 8.72 0.22
C LYS A 106 -5.33 9.32 -0.36
N GLN A 107 -5.26 9.84 -1.58
CA GLN A 107 -6.43 10.39 -2.28
C GLN A 107 -7.46 9.29 -2.54
N GLU A 108 -7.02 8.12 -2.97
CA GLU A 108 -7.92 7.00 -3.26
C GLU A 108 -8.55 6.42 -1.99
N LEU A 109 -7.78 6.26 -0.91
CA LEU A 109 -8.31 5.88 0.40
C LEU A 109 -9.39 6.88 0.88
N LYS A 110 -9.13 8.18 0.73
CA LYS A 110 -10.09 9.23 1.07
C LYS A 110 -11.35 9.15 0.20
N ARG A 111 -11.21 8.92 -1.11
CA ARG A 111 -12.34 8.76 -2.05
C ARG A 111 -13.22 7.58 -1.68
N LEU A 112 -12.62 6.49 -1.21
CA LEU A 112 -13.31 5.28 -0.77
C LEU A 112 -13.79 5.33 0.69
N SER A 113 -13.56 6.46 1.39
CA SER A 113 -13.88 6.62 2.81
C SER A 113 -13.23 5.56 3.72
N ILE A 114 -12.03 5.11 3.36
CA ILE A 114 -11.24 4.16 4.16
C ILE A 114 -10.25 4.96 5.03
N PRO A 115 -10.36 4.91 6.36
CA PRO A 115 -9.44 5.62 7.26
C PRO A 115 -8.03 5.04 7.19
N LEU A 116 -7.04 5.93 7.00
CA LEU A 116 -5.63 5.62 7.12
C LEU A 116 -5.21 5.70 8.60
N ILE A 117 -4.93 4.55 9.21
CA ILE A 117 -4.64 4.42 10.65
C ILE A 117 -3.17 4.73 10.95
N ALA A 118 -2.26 4.28 10.09
CA ALA A 118 -0.83 4.51 10.27
C ALA A 118 -0.10 4.52 8.92
N GLU A 119 1.04 5.21 8.89
CA GLU A 119 1.93 5.20 7.73
C GLU A 119 3.42 5.24 8.09
N ASP A 120 4.24 4.59 7.26
CA ASP A 120 5.69 4.78 7.21
C ASP A 120 6.16 5.05 5.77
N THR A 121 6.01 6.29 5.34
CA THR A 121 6.25 6.70 3.97
C THR A 121 7.46 7.65 3.83
N GLY A 122 7.98 7.80 2.60
CA GLY A 122 9.07 8.73 2.30
C GLY A 122 10.46 8.22 2.71
N GLY A 123 11.39 9.13 2.96
CA GLY A 123 12.80 8.78 3.24
C GLY A 123 13.58 8.32 2.00
N ALA A 124 14.79 7.80 2.21
CA ALA A 124 15.73 7.47 1.14
C ALA A 124 16.06 5.97 1.01
N SER A 125 15.46 5.12 1.86
CA SER A 125 15.78 3.68 1.94
C SER A 125 14.59 2.80 1.53
N GLY A 126 14.89 1.66 0.92
CA GLY A 126 13.88 0.64 0.65
C GLY A 126 13.32 0.00 1.92
N ARG A 127 12.07 -0.47 1.85
CA ARG A 127 11.37 -1.12 2.95
C ARG A 127 10.88 -2.51 2.58
N THR A 128 10.72 -3.34 3.60
CA THR A 128 9.96 -4.59 3.58
C THR A 128 8.86 -4.46 4.61
N ILE A 129 7.63 -4.84 4.27
CA ILE A 129 6.51 -4.84 5.20
C ILE A 129 5.90 -6.21 5.36
N GLU A 130 5.46 -6.52 6.57
CA GLU A 130 4.72 -7.72 6.92
C GLU A 130 3.57 -7.37 7.86
N PHE A 131 2.36 -7.81 7.52
CA PHE A 131 1.15 -7.52 8.26
C PHE A 131 0.55 -8.79 8.85
N ASP A 132 0.14 -8.68 10.11
CA ASP A 132 -0.57 -9.73 10.84
C ASP A 132 -2.06 -9.34 11.03
N PRO A 133 -3.01 -10.04 10.39
CA PRO A 133 -4.44 -9.80 10.56
C PRO A 133 -4.98 -10.07 11.97
N LEU A 134 -4.28 -10.86 12.79
CA LEU A 134 -4.68 -11.15 14.16
C LEU A 134 -4.45 -9.95 15.08
N THR A 135 -3.28 -9.33 14.98
CA THR A 135 -2.86 -8.20 15.84
C THR A 135 -3.11 -6.85 15.20
N ALA A 136 -3.37 -6.82 13.89
CA ALA A 136 -3.42 -5.62 13.06
C ALA A 136 -2.10 -4.82 13.04
N ILE A 137 -0.98 -5.44 13.38
CA ILE A 137 0.34 -4.80 13.40
C ILE A 137 0.99 -4.89 12.02
N LEU A 138 1.53 -3.77 11.54
CA LEU A 138 2.37 -3.71 10.35
C LEU A 138 3.84 -3.57 10.78
N HIS A 139 4.62 -4.61 10.55
CA HIS A 139 6.06 -4.58 10.73
C HIS A 139 6.71 -3.95 9.50
N VAL A 140 7.51 -2.90 9.71
CA VAL A 140 8.20 -2.17 8.64
C VAL A 140 9.70 -2.27 8.87
N ARG A 141 10.37 -3.10 8.08
CA ARG A 141 11.83 -3.23 8.08
C ARG A 141 12.44 -2.31 7.04
N THR A 142 13.18 -1.32 7.49
CA THR A 142 13.89 -0.36 6.63
C THR A 142 15.36 -0.74 6.51
N VAL A 143 15.89 -0.72 5.28
CA VAL A 143 17.31 -1.01 5.04
C VAL A 143 18.18 -0.09 5.89
N ASN A 144 19.11 -0.69 6.66
CA ASN A 144 20.05 -0.04 7.58
C ASN A 144 19.44 0.71 8.78
N LEU A 145 18.12 0.62 9.02
CA LEU A 145 17.44 1.31 10.13
C LEU A 145 16.65 0.38 11.05
N GLY A 146 16.62 -0.92 10.77
CA GLY A 146 15.94 -1.91 11.61
C GLY A 146 14.44 -2.04 11.30
N THR A 147 13.69 -2.60 12.25
CA THR A 147 12.25 -2.86 12.14
C THR A 147 11.50 -2.00 13.13
N LYS A 148 10.36 -1.45 12.71
CA LYS A 148 9.38 -0.80 13.59
C LYS A 148 7.99 -1.36 13.36
N GLU A 149 7.12 -1.17 14.33
CA GLU A 149 5.71 -1.57 14.28
C GLU A 149 4.84 -0.32 14.19
N ILE A 150 3.86 -0.35 13.28
CA ILE A 150 2.85 0.71 13.11
C ILE A 150 1.46 0.12 12.95
#